data_AF-E2C696-F1
#
_entry.id   AF-E2C696-F1
#
_cell.length_a   1.000
_cell.length_b   1.000
_cell.length_c   1.000
_cell.angle_alpha   90.00
_cell.angle_beta   90.00
_cell.angle_gamma   90.00
#
_symmetry.space_group_name_H-M   'P 1'
#
loop_
_entity.id
_entity.type
_entity.pdbx_description
1 polymer ?
#
loop_
_entity_poly.entity_id
_entity_poly.type
_entity_poly.pdbx_seq_one_letter_code
_entity_poly.pdbx_strand_id
1 'polypeptide(L)'
;DRRNHSRGAKYKVGTLVRVSRAKGVFEKGCEANWTEEIFRIHRTRILEWRNPRVYELSELSGEVIDGIFYEQELARVNKNLQVKEFIVDKVIGRRGRGGNKELFVSWRGYPSKFNSWIP
;
A
#
# COMPACT_ATOMS: atom_id res chain seq x y z
N ASP A 1 37.43 2.80 16.38
CA ASP A 1 37.03 2.95 14.97
C ASP A 1 35.52 3.21 14.89
N ARG A 2 35.11 4.44 14.57
CA ARG A 2 33.68 4.84 14.53
C ARG A 2 33.10 4.36 13.21
N ARG A 3 32.35 3.23 13.23
CA ARG A 3 31.59 2.73 12.08
C ARG A 3 30.65 3.84 11.57
N ASN A 4 31.07 4.47 10.48
CA ASN A 4 30.35 5.51 9.79
C ASN A 4 29.14 4.86 9.10
N HIS A 5 28.00 4.79 9.79
CA HIS A 5 26.75 4.37 9.19
C HIS A 5 26.28 5.47 8.23
N SER A 6 26.77 5.43 6.99
CA SER A 6 26.05 6.03 5.88
C SER A 6 24.69 5.32 5.80
N ARG A 7 23.68 5.86 6.50
CA ARG A 7 22.33 5.31 6.57
C ARG A 7 21.78 5.27 5.15
N GLY A 8 21.86 4.11 4.48
CA GLY A 8 21.24 3.89 3.17
C GLY A 8 19.75 4.18 3.21
N ALA A 9 19.11 4.38 2.05
CA ALA A 9 17.66 4.56 2.00
C ALA A 9 16.97 3.31 2.57
N LYS A 10 16.08 3.50 3.55
CA LYS A 10 15.30 2.41 4.15
C LYS A 10 14.45 1.68 3.12
N TYR A 11 13.92 2.44 2.16
CA TYR A 11 13.11 1.90 1.09
C TYR A 11 13.77 2.13 -0.28
N LYS A 12 13.62 1.16 -1.18
CA LYS A 12 14.14 1.22 -2.55
C LYS A 12 13.03 1.63 -3.51
N VAL A 13 13.40 2.22 -4.66
CA VAL A 13 12.47 2.45 -5.77
C VAL A 13 11.76 1.15 -6.12
N GLY A 14 10.44 1.22 -6.27
CA GLY A 14 9.56 0.08 -6.49
C GLY A 14 9.00 -0.59 -5.24
N THR A 15 9.45 -0.22 -4.05
CA THR A 15 8.86 -0.72 -2.80
C THR A 15 7.42 -0.22 -2.67
N LEU A 16 6.52 -1.10 -2.27
CA LEU A 16 5.14 -0.76 -1.97
C LEU A 16 5.02 -0.25 -0.54
N VAL A 17 4.32 0.87 -0.38
CA VAL A 17 4.17 1.56 0.89
C VAL A 17 2.75 2.08 1.07
N ARG A 18 2.33 2.21 2.32
CA ARG A 18 1.17 3.01 2.74
C ARG A 18 1.67 4.31 3.34
N VAL A 19 0.85 5.35 3.23
CA VAL A 19 1.15 6.67 3.79
C VAL A 19 0.35 6.85 5.09
N SER A 20 0.91 7.52 6.08
CA SER A 20 0.15 7.93 7.27
C SER A 20 -0.87 9.01 6.90
N ARG A 21 -2.12 8.90 7.36
CA ARG A 21 -3.10 9.98 7.27
C ARG A 21 -2.55 11.20 8.02
N ALA A 22 -2.66 12.39 7.42
CA ALA A 22 -2.27 13.63 8.07
C ALA A 22 -3.09 13.80 9.36
N LYS A 23 -2.41 13.82 10.52
CA LYS A 23 -3.06 14.19 11.79
C LYS A 23 -3.36 15.68 11.74
N GLY A 24 -4.63 16.05 11.84
CA GLY A 24 -5.00 17.43 12.16
C GLY A 24 -4.38 17.83 13.50
N VAL A 25 -4.10 19.13 13.68
CA VAL A 25 -3.33 19.72 14.79
C VAL A 25 -3.87 19.37 16.21
N PHE A 26 -5.03 18.72 16.33
CA PHE A 26 -5.72 18.47 17.61
C PHE A 26 -6.20 17.02 17.86
N GLU A 27 -5.66 15.98 17.22
CA GLU A 27 -6.07 14.60 17.56
C GLU A 27 -5.15 13.90 18.57
N LYS A 28 -5.56 13.96 19.84
CA LYS A 28 -5.03 13.17 20.95
C LYS A 28 -5.57 11.73 20.86
N GLY A 29 -4.99 10.94 19.95
CA GLY A 29 -5.32 9.52 19.76
C GLY A 29 -4.19 8.79 19.04
N CYS A 30 -3.69 7.72 19.66
CA CYS A 30 -2.66 6.85 19.10
C CYS A 30 -3.32 5.64 18.40
N GLU A 31 -4.18 5.90 17.42
CA GLU A 31 -4.65 4.85 16.52
C GLU A 31 -3.81 4.88 15.23
N ALA A 32 -3.45 3.70 14.75
CA ALA A 32 -2.58 3.52 13.60
C ALA A 32 -3.29 3.98 12.31
N ASN A 33 -3.21 5.29 12.03
CA ASN A 33 -3.90 5.94 10.92
C ASN A 33 -3.14 5.78 9.59
N TRP A 34 -2.97 4.55 9.09
CA TRP A 34 -2.44 4.33 7.73
C TRP A 34 -3.57 4.45 6.69
N THR A 35 -3.29 5.02 5.52
CA THR A 35 -4.23 4.98 4.41
C THR A 35 -4.42 3.54 3.90
N GLU A 36 -5.59 3.24 3.33
CA GLU A 36 -5.83 1.94 2.70
C GLU A 36 -5.11 1.82 1.36
N GLU A 37 -4.91 2.96 0.71
CA GLU A 37 -4.22 3.13 -0.57
C GLU A 37 -2.76 2.70 -0.50
N ILE A 38 -2.33 1.97 -1.52
CA ILE A 38 -0.97 1.47 -1.65
C ILE A 38 -0.29 2.26 -2.76
N PHE A 39 0.85 2.82 -2.44
CA PHE A 39 1.68 3.56 -3.36
C PHE A 39 2.98 2.79 -3.60
N ARG A 40 3.66 3.16 -4.68
CA ARG A 40 4.98 2.66 -5.04
C ARG A 40 5.99 3.79 -4.88
N ILE A 41 7.15 3.49 -4.33
CA ILE A 41 8.24 4.47 -4.31
C ILE A 41 8.70 4.69 -5.74
N HIS A 42 8.49 5.89 -6.24
CA HIS A 42 8.92 6.32 -7.56
C HIS A 42 10.39 6.76 -7.51
N ARG A 43 10.74 7.60 -6.54
CA ARG A 43 12.09 8.17 -6.41
C ARG A 43 12.47 8.40 -4.96
N THR A 44 13.76 8.33 -4.67
CA THR A 44 14.33 8.73 -3.38
C THR A 44 15.24 9.94 -3.60
N ARG A 45 15.05 10.99 -2.79
CA ARG A 45 15.88 12.20 -2.83
C ARG A 45 16.51 12.45 -1.45
N ILE A 46 17.60 13.18 -1.44
CA ILE A 46 18.26 13.67 -0.23
C ILE A 46 18.21 15.19 -0.31
N LEU A 47 17.61 15.85 0.69
CA LEU A 47 17.58 17.31 0.74
C LEU A 47 18.89 17.85 1.35
N GLU A 48 19.51 18.83 0.73
CA GLU A 48 20.86 19.33 1.07
C GLU A 48 20.94 19.99 2.46
N TRP A 49 19.85 20.59 2.96
CA TRP A 49 19.88 21.41 4.19
C TRP A 49 20.02 20.61 5.50
N ARG A 50 19.55 19.36 5.55
CA ARG A 50 19.59 18.50 6.75
C ARG A 50 19.87 17.02 6.43
N ASN A 51 20.13 16.69 5.17
CA ASN A 51 20.17 15.33 4.64
C ASN A 51 18.98 14.41 5.03
N PRO A 52 17.73 14.89 5.22
CA PRO A 52 16.61 13.97 5.37
C PRO A 52 16.41 13.25 4.04
N ARG A 53 16.24 11.93 4.12
CA ARG A 53 15.80 11.13 2.99
C ARG A 53 14.31 11.34 2.81
N VAL A 54 13.93 11.78 1.63
CA VAL A 54 12.53 11.97 1.23
C VAL A 54 12.23 11.08 0.04
N TYR A 55 10.97 10.74 -0.11
CA TYR A 55 10.48 9.81 -1.11
C TYR A 55 9.37 10.46 -1.92
N GLU A 56 9.42 10.27 -3.23
CA GLU A 56 8.35 10.57 -4.17
C GLU A 56 7.63 9.27 -4.47
N LEU A 57 6.31 9.34 -4.50
CA LEU A 57 5.45 8.17 -4.66
C LEU A 57 4.74 8.21 -6.01
N SER A 58 4.36 7.05 -6.49
CA SER A 58 3.43 6.88 -7.60
C SER A 58 2.29 5.96 -7.17
N GLU A 59 1.15 6.09 -7.83
CA GLU A 59 0.10 5.08 -7.78
C GLU A 59 0.56 3.74 -8.38
N LEU A 60 -0.25 2.71 -8.18
CA LEU A 60 -0.04 1.40 -8.81
C LEU A 60 -0.22 1.44 -10.34
N SER A 61 -0.99 2.41 -10.85
CA SER A 61 -1.16 2.69 -12.29
C SER A 61 0.11 3.25 -12.94
N GLY A 62 1.05 3.75 -12.14
CA GLY A 62 2.28 4.40 -12.61
C GLY A 62 2.22 5.93 -12.61
N GLU A 63 1.09 6.54 -12.29
CA GLU A 63 0.95 7.99 -12.17
C GLU A 63 1.69 8.51 -10.92
N VAL A 64 2.56 9.50 -11.08
CA VAL A 64 3.33 10.09 -9.97
C VAL A 64 2.44 11.08 -9.23
N ILE A 65 2.36 10.96 -7.91
CA ILE A 65 1.58 11.90 -7.10
C ILE A 65 2.41 13.11 -6.72
N ASP A 66 1.76 14.27 -6.61
CA ASP A 66 2.43 15.47 -6.14
C ASP A 66 2.69 15.41 -4.62
N GLY A 67 3.88 15.81 -4.20
CA GLY A 67 4.31 15.80 -2.80
C GLY A 67 5.57 14.97 -2.50
N ILE A 68 6.15 15.25 -1.33
CA ILE A 68 7.33 14.56 -0.79
C ILE A 68 7.00 13.96 0.57
N PHE A 69 7.42 12.72 0.79
CA PHE A 69 7.10 11.98 2.01
C PHE A 69 8.37 11.64 2.78
N TYR A 70 8.31 11.76 4.10
CA TYR A 70 9.38 11.34 4.98
C TYR A 70 9.30 9.85 5.30
N GLU A 71 10.43 9.27 5.71
CA GLU A 71 10.50 7.85 6.05
C GLU A 71 9.49 7.42 7.13
N GLN A 72 9.21 8.30 8.10
CA GLN A 72 8.30 8.05 9.21
C GLN A 72 6.83 8.00 8.76
N GLU A 73 6.51 8.63 7.63
CA GLU A 73 5.17 8.69 7.06
C GLU A 73 4.87 7.50 6.16
N LEU A 74 5.83 6.58 6.01
CA LEU A 74 5.73 5.43 5.11
C LEU A 74 5.82 4.11 5.87
N ALA A 75 4.83 3.24 5.65
CA ALA A 75 4.83 1.85 6.10
C ALA A 75 4.99 0.90 4.90
N ARG A 76 6.02 0.07 4.91
CA ARG A 76 6.22 -0.96 3.86
C ARG A 76 5.07 -1.96 3.87
N VAL A 77 4.56 -2.26 2.68
CA VAL A 77 3.57 -3.29 2.45
C VAL A 77 4.27 -4.54 1.92
N ASN A 78 4.36 -5.59 2.73
CA ASN A 78 4.87 -6.90 2.33
C ASN A 78 3.76 -7.78 1.72
N LYS A 79 2.85 -7.18 0.94
CA LYS A 79 1.83 -7.96 0.25
C LYS A 79 2.34 -8.30 -1.15
N ASN A 80 2.34 -9.59 -1.48
CA ASN A 80 2.30 -10.03 -2.86
C ASN A 80 1.03 -9.43 -3.48
N LEU A 81 1.14 -8.30 -4.20
CA LEU A 81 -0.01 -7.65 -4.86
C LEU A 81 -0.77 -8.59 -5.82
N GLN A 82 -0.15 -9.70 -6.22
CA GLN A 82 -0.79 -10.75 -7.02
C GLN A 82 -1.85 -11.53 -6.22
N VAL A 83 -1.69 -11.63 -4.90
CA VAL A 83 -2.73 -12.10 -3.99
C VAL A 83 -3.33 -10.86 -3.35
N LYS A 84 -4.14 -10.12 -4.11
CA LYS A 84 -5.19 -9.32 -3.48
C LYS A 84 -6.07 -10.33 -2.73
N GLU A 85 -5.76 -10.56 -1.46
CA GLU A 85 -6.65 -11.21 -0.51
C GLU A 85 -7.85 -10.27 -0.33
N PHE A 86 -8.70 -10.22 -1.34
CA PHE A 86 -9.96 -9.55 -1.23
C PHE A 86 -10.79 -10.32 -0.20
N ILE A 87 -11.32 -9.59 0.77
CA ILE A 87 -12.20 -10.20 1.77
C ILE A 87 -13.52 -10.49 1.07
N VAL A 88 -13.92 -11.77 1.02
CA VAL A 88 -15.24 -12.15 0.54
C VAL A 88 -16.27 -11.55 1.48
N ASP A 89 -17.17 -10.73 0.93
CA ASP A 89 -18.34 -10.22 1.64
C ASP A 89 -19.44 -11.29 1.69
N LYS A 90 -19.78 -11.81 0.52
CA LYS A 90 -20.81 -12.84 0.35
C LYS A 90 -20.56 -13.69 -0.89
N VAL A 91 -20.97 -14.96 -0.80
CA VAL A 91 -21.06 -15.86 -1.96
C VAL A 91 -22.45 -15.70 -2.59
N ILE A 92 -22.50 -15.25 -3.83
CA ILE A 92 -23.73 -14.91 -4.56
C ILE A 92 -24.08 -15.91 -5.65
N GLY A 93 -23.21 -16.88 -5.94
CA GLY A 93 -23.49 -17.92 -6.92
C GLY A 93 -22.54 -19.11 -6.79
N ARG A 94 -22.96 -20.24 -7.34
CA ARG A 94 -22.17 -21.48 -7.40
C ARG A 94 -22.39 -22.13 -8.77
N ARG A 95 -21.33 -22.60 -9.42
CA ARG A 95 -21.43 -23.37 -10.67
C ARG A 95 -20.43 -24.52 -10.70
N GLY A 96 -20.59 -25.41 -11.66
CA GLY A 96 -19.72 -26.57 -11.84
C GLY A 96 -20.02 -27.72 -10.87
N ARG A 97 -19.30 -28.83 -11.05
CA ARG A 97 -19.42 -30.07 -10.24
C ARG A 97 -18.03 -30.68 -10.07
N GLY A 98 -17.82 -31.37 -8.94
CA GLY A 98 -16.54 -32.00 -8.62
C GLY A 98 -15.40 -30.98 -8.50
N GLY A 99 -14.25 -31.28 -9.11
CA GLY A 99 -13.06 -30.42 -9.10
C GLY A 99 -13.17 -29.11 -9.87
N ASN A 100 -14.24 -28.89 -10.63
CA ASN A 100 -14.49 -27.65 -11.40
C ASN A 100 -15.58 -26.78 -10.74
N LYS A 101 -15.78 -26.91 -9.43
CA LYS A 101 -16.73 -26.08 -8.71
C LYS A 101 -16.15 -24.67 -8.59
N GLU A 102 -16.91 -23.66 -8.98
CA GLU A 102 -16.53 -22.26 -8.83
C GLU A 102 -17.57 -21.53 -7.98
N LEU A 103 -17.13 -20.53 -7.22
CA LEU A 103 -17.96 -19.66 -6.40
C LEU A 103 -17.96 -18.25 -7.00
N PHE A 104 -19.14 -17.66 -7.19
CA PHE A 104 -19.26 -16.26 -7.55
C PHE A 104 -19.31 -15.44 -6.27
N VAL A 105 -18.32 -14.58 -6.07
CA VAL A 105 -18.14 -13.84 -4.82
C VAL A 105 -18.30 -12.35 -5.02
N SER A 106 -18.92 -11.70 -4.03
CA SER A 106 -18.91 -10.26 -3.85
C SER A 106 -17.79 -9.90 -2.88
N TRP A 107 -17.00 -8.88 -3.22
CA TRP A 107 -15.85 -8.45 -2.42
C TRP A 107 -16.24 -7.31 -1.48
N ARG A 108 -15.81 -7.40 -0.21
CA ARG A 108 -16.14 -6.39 0.81
C ARG A 108 -15.51 -5.05 0.44
N GLY A 109 -16.34 -4.00 0.41
CA GLY A 109 -15.91 -2.65 0.08
C GLY A 109 -15.77 -2.36 -1.42
N TYR A 110 -16.16 -3.29 -2.31
CA TYR A 110 -16.10 -3.10 -3.76
C TYR A 110 -17.51 -3.14 -4.38
N PRO A 111 -17.77 -2.33 -5.42
CA PRO A 111 -19.01 -2.41 -6.21
C PRO A 111 -19.18 -3.77 -6.89
N SER A 112 -20.44 -4.15 -7.15
CA SER A 112 -20.81 -5.45 -7.76
C SER A 112 -20.16 -5.75 -9.12
N LYS A 113 -19.69 -4.73 -9.83
CA LYS A 113 -18.92 -4.90 -11.08
C LYS A 113 -17.60 -5.66 -10.91
N PHE A 114 -17.07 -5.71 -9.68
CA PHE A 114 -15.85 -6.44 -9.35
C PHE A 114 -16.11 -7.89 -8.93
N ASN A 115 -17.36 -8.32 -8.87
CA ASN A 115 -17.70 -9.69 -8.53
C ASN A 115 -17.07 -10.65 -9.55
N SER A 116 -16.49 -11.74 -9.06
CA SER A 116 -15.77 -12.69 -9.92
C SER A 116 -15.99 -14.13 -9.48
N TRP A 117 -15.77 -15.04 -10.42
CA TRP A 117 -15.74 -16.48 -10.14
C TRP A 117 -14.36 -16.85 -9.62
N ILE A 118 -14.32 -17.54 -8.49
CA ILE A 118 -13.11 -18.13 -7.92
C ILE A 118 -13.24 -19.66 -7.88
N PRO A 119 -12.15 -20.41 -8.10
CA PRO A 119 -12.11 -21.85 -7.87
C PRO A 119 -12.39 -22.22 -6.41
#